data_AF-A0A365MR75-F1
#
_entry.id   AF-A0A365MR75-F1
#
_cell.length_a   1.000
_cell.length_b   1.000
_cell.length_c   1.000
_cell.angle_alpha   90.00
_cell.angle_beta   90.00
_cell.angle_gamma   90.00
#
_symmetry.space_group_name_H-M   'P 1'
#
loop_
_entity.id
_entity.type
_entity.pdbx_description
1 polymer ?
#
loop_
_entity_poly.entity_id
_entity_poly.type
_entity_poly.pdbx_seq_one_letter_code
_entity_poly.pdbx_strand_id
1 'polypeptide(L)'
;MDSTPSDAAILYGKRQISSSVSAVDAPAFFKEHGVFYQENAEIGRVVAELDKEGVSWEPSEVKRFLPILENDLRIGQILKSFDTQRRPACWVLGSNYPKHHFASTISEDEDEDHRMAVYMCSTGSELEIFCRSHYLPSAGVPAEVPYPFLTVIKKLKETEVWMQEGGVMIVHPRFAIGSNKGRAIGYGLPEKGYQFKPIQRKQ
;
A
#
# COMPACT_ATOMS: atom_id res chain seq x y z
N MET A 1 -21.44 0.52 -13.79
CA MET A 1 -21.76 -0.89 -13.47
C MET A 1 -21.66 -0.99 -11.96
N ASP A 2 -22.81 -1.08 -11.29
CA ASP A 2 -22.91 -1.16 -9.84
C ASP A 2 -22.55 -2.56 -9.39
N SER A 3 -21.30 -2.74 -8.93
CA SER A 3 -20.89 -3.94 -8.21
C SER A 3 -21.65 -3.99 -6.89
N THR A 4 -22.53 -4.98 -6.74
CA THR A 4 -23.30 -5.25 -5.52
C THR A 4 -22.39 -5.39 -4.31
N PRO A 5 -22.82 -4.95 -3.09
CA PRO A 5 -22.01 -5.03 -1.86
C PRO A 5 -21.50 -6.45 -1.51
N SER A 6 -22.12 -7.48 -2.10
CA SER A 6 -21.79 -8.90 -1.96
C SER A 6 -20.45 -9.28 -2.59
N ASP A 7 -20.08 -8.71 -3.75
CA ASP A 7 -18.95 -9.21 -4.54
C ASP A 7 -17.60 -8.65 -4.03
N ALA A 8 -17.61 -7.42 -3.51
CA ALA A 8 -16.42 -6.85 -2.86
C ALA A 8 -16.02 -7.60 -1.59
N ALA A 9 -16.99 -8.04 -0.78
CA ALA A 9 -16.72 -8.81 0.44
C ALA A 9 -16.05 -10.18 0.15
N ILE A 10 -16.21 -10.71 -1.07
CA ILE A 10 -15.61 -11.98 -1.50
C ILE A 10 -14.12 -11.81 -1.88
N LEU A 11 -13.72 -10.60 -2.32
CA LEU A 11 -12.36 -10.31 -2.80
C LEU A 11 -11.43 -9.84 -1.68
N TYR A 12 -11.95 -9.09 -0.70
CA TYR A 12 -11.18 -8.53 0.42
C TYR A 12 -11.31 -9.39 1.68
N GLY A 13 -10.45 -10.39 1.80
CA GLY A 13 -10.35 -11.18 3.03
C GLY A 13 -9.66 -10.39 4.15
N LYS A 14 -9.92 -10.72 5.41
CA LYS A 14 -9.35 -9.98 6.55
C LYS A 14 -7.81 -9.94 6.55
N ARG A 15 -7.14 -10.96 5.99
CA ARG A 15 -5.67 -11.10 6.03
C ARG A 15 -5.00 -11.14 4.67
N GLN A 16 -5.78 -11.29 3.61
CA GLN A 16 -5.27 -11.38 2.25
C GLN A 16 -6.35 -11.06 1.23
N ILE A 17 -5.90 -10.66 0.04
CA ILE A 17 -6.74 -10.70 -1.15
C ILE A 17 -7.09 -12.15 -1.48
N SER A 18 -8.35 -12.35 -1.85
CA SER A 18 -8.94 -13.65 -2.18
C SER A 18 -8.03 -14.47 -3.10
N SER A 19 -7.92 -15.77 -2.80
CA SER A 19 -7.16 -16.73 -3.62
C SER A 19 -7.78 -16.95 -5.01
N SER A 20 -9.00 -16.46 -5.24
CA SER A 20 -9.62 -16.42 -6.57
C SER A 20 -8.92 -15.46 -7.54
N VAL A 21 -8.19 -14.45 -7.03
CA VAL A 21 -7.34 -13.58 -7.85
C VAL A 21 -6.06 -14.33 -8.18
N SER A 22 -5.93 -14.77 -9.44
CA SER A 22 -4.76 -15.50 -9.90
C SER A 22 -3.52 -14.60 -10.00
N ALA A 23 -2.34 -15.21 -10.15
CA ALA A 23 -1.11 -14.46 -10.40
C ALA A 23 -1.15 -13.63 -11.70
N VAL A 24 -1.86 -14.13 -12.73
CA VAL A 24 -2.01 -13.43 -14.01
C VAL A 24 -2.95 -12.23 -13.87
N ASP A 25 -3.98 -12.34 -13.04
CA ASP A 25 -4.99 -11.29 -12.85
C ASP A 25 -4.57 -10.24 -11.81
N ALA A 26 -3.59 -10.56 -10.95
CA ALA A 26 -3.15 -9.69 -9.86
C ALA A 26 -2.74 -8.27 -10.31
N PRO A 27 -2.01 -8.05 -11.43
CA PRO A 27 -1.72 -6.70 -11.91
C PRO A 27 -2.97 -5.91 -12.31
N ALA A 28 -3.93 -6.56 -12.99
CA ALA A 28 -5.19 -5.93 -13.39
C ALA A 28 -6.05 -5.61 -12.17
N PHE A 29 -6.13 -6.54 -11.22
CA PHE A 29 -6.78 -6.34 -9.93
C PHE A 29 -6.18 -5.14 -9.20
N PHE A 30 -4.85 -5.06 -9.07
CA PHE A 30 -4.18 -3.94 -8.42
C PHE A 30 -4.51 -2.60 -9.10
N LYS A 31 -4.49 -2.56 -10.43
CA LYS A 31 -4.83 -1.35 -11.19
C LYS A 31 -6.27 -0.90 -10.97
N GLU A 32 -7.22 -1.82 -10.92
CA GLU A 32 -8.64 -1.51 -10.70
C GLU A 32 -8.92 -1.11 -9.24
N HIS A 33 -8.33 -1.82 -8.29
CA HIS A 33 -8.71 -1.72 -6.88
C HIS A 33 -7.80 -0.80 -6.07
N GLY A 34 -6.60 -0.51 -6.57
CA GLY A 34 -5.60 0.37 -5.95
C GLY A 34 -4.86 -0.24 -4.76
N VAL A 35 -5.12 -1.51 -4.43
CA VAL A 35 -4.53 -2.20 -3.28
C VAL A 35 -4.40 -3.70 -3.52
N PHE A 36 -3.33 -4.30 -3.02
CA PHE A 36 -3.13 -5.73 -2.89
C PHE A 36 -2.42 -6.03 -1.57
N TYR A 37 -2.86 -7.04 -0.80
CA TYR A 37 -2.21 -7.37 0.46
C TYR A 37 -2.26 -8.87 0.76
N GLN A 38 -1.26 -9.31 1.53
CA GLN A 38 -1.07 -10.71 1.90
C GLN A 38 -0.34 -10.81 3.25
N GLU A 39 -0.92 -11.53 4.20
CA GLU A 39 -0.26 -11.97 5.43
C GLU A 39 0.91 -12.90 5.09
N ASN A 40 2.06 -12.64 5.71
CA ASN A 40 3.29 -13.41 5.54
C ASN A 40 4.16 -13.27 6.80
N ALA A 41 4.32 -14.38 7.52
CA ALA A 41 5.10 -14.44 8.76
C ALA A 41 6.59 -14.09 8.57
N GLU A 42 7.17 -14.44 7.42
CA GLU A 42 8.57 -14.16 7.14
C GLU A 42 8.82 -12.65 7.05
N ILE A 43 7.90 -11.90 6.41
CA ILE A 43 7.94 -10.44 6.38
C ILE A 43 7.87 -9.88 7.80
N GLY A 44 6.97 -10.40 8.65
CA GLY A 44 6.88 -9.97 10.04
C GLY A 44 8.16 -10.19 10.84
N ARG A 45 8.86 -11.31 10.62
CA ARG A 45 10.18 -11.56 11.24
C ARG A 45 11.21 -10.54 10.79
N VAL A 46 11.33 -10.30 9.48
CA VAL A 46 12.30 -9.34 8.94
C VAL A 46 12.02 -7.92 9.45
N VAL A 47 10.74 -7.51 9.52
CA VAL A 47 10.38 -6.21 10.12
C VAL A 47 10.84 -6.13 11.58
N ALA A 48 10.65 -7.19 12.37
CA ALA A 48 11.09 -7.21 13.77
C ALA A 48 12.63 -7.20 13.93
N GLU A 49 13.37 -7.81 13.00
CA GLU A 49 14.83 -7.75 12.96
C GLU A 49 15.32 -6.33 12.65
N LEU A 50 14.79 -5.71 11.59
CA LEU A 50 15.15 -4.35 11.21
C LEU A 50 14.80 -3.30 12.27
N ASP A 51 13.75 -3.53 13.04
CA ASP A 51 13.37 -2.70 14.18
C ASP A 51 14.39 -2.81 15.32
N LYS A 52 14.82 -4.03 15.68
CA LYS A 52 15.88 -4.26 16.68
C LYS A 52 17.23 -3.68 16.26
N GLU A 53 17.54 -3.75 14.97
CA GLU A 53 18.76 -3.15 14.40
C GLU A 53 18.68 -1.62 14.31
N GLY A 54 17.49 -1.03 14.40
CA GLY A 54 17.29 0.41 14.25
C GLY A 54 17.58 0.91 12.82
N VAL A 55 17.36 0.09 11.80
CA VAL A 55 17.64 0.42 10.39
C VAL A 55 16.42 0.24 9.47
N SER A 56 15.25 -0.01 10.06
CA SER A 56 13.96 -0.12 9.35
C SER A 56 13.61 1.01 8.37
N TRP A 57 14.18 2.21 8.48
CA TRP A 57 13.96 3.33 7.57
C TRP A 57 14.99 3.43 6.43
N GLU A 58 16.03 2.59 6.44
CA GLU A 58 17.09 2.64 5.45
C GLU A 58 16.59 2.10 4.10
N PRO A 59 16.70 2.87 3.00
CA PRO A 59 16.24 2.43 1.68
C PRO A 59 16.90 1.16 1.16
N SER A 60 18.09 0.80 1.64
CA SER A 60 18.78 -0.45 1.28
C SER A 60 18.04 -1.69 1.76
N GLU A 61 17.28 -1.59 2.86
CA GLU A 61 16.70 -2.77 3.52
C GLU A 61 15.51 -3.35 2.76
N VAL A 62 14.97 -2.63 1.77
CA VAL A 62 13.98 -3.19 0.83
C VAL A 62 14.48 -4.50 0.21
N LYS A 63 15.79 -4.63 0.01
CA LYS A 63 16.44 -5.81 -0.58
C LYS A 63 16.28 -7.07 0.27
N ARG A 64 16.09 -6.96 1.59
CA ARG A 64 15.82 -8.12 2.46
C ARG A 64 14.43 -8.70 2.20
N PHE A 65 13.49 -7.88 1.73
CA PHE A 65 12.12 -8.31 1.44
C PHE A 65 11.95 -8.85 0.01
N LEU A 66 12.74 -8.36 -0.96
CA LEU A 66 12.57 -8.73 -2.38
C LEU A 66 12.48 -10.25 -2.61
N PRO A 67 13.34 -11.11 -2.04
CA PRO A 67 13.22 -12.56 -2.24
C PRO A 67 11.89 -13.13 -1.75
N ILE A 68 11.36 -12.59 -0.65
CA ILE A 68 10.09 -13.02 -0.05
C ILE A 68 8.91 -12.59 -0.95
N LEU A 69 8.96 -11.35 -1.44
CA LEU A 69 7.93 -10.79 -2.32
C LEU A 69 7.90 -11.50 -3.68
N GLU A 70 9.07 -11.81 -4.24
CA GLU A 70 9.20 -12.49 -5.53
C GLU A 70 8.76 -13.97 -5.47
N ASN A 71 8.78 -14.57 -4.28
CA ASN A 71 8.30 -15.94 -4.07
C ASN A 71 6.75 -16.04 -4.10
N ASP A 72 6.02 -14.98 -3.78
CA ASP A 72 4.57 -14.93 -4.04
C ASP A 72 4.31 -14.56 -5.50
N LEU A 73 3.75 -15.49 -6.26
CA LEU A 73 3.53 -15.31 -7.70
C LEU A 73 2.63 -14.11 -8.04
N ARG A 74 1.66 -13.75 -7.19
CA ARG A 74 0.76 -12.61 -7.44
C ARG A 74 1.48 -11.30 -7.20
N ILE A 75 2.19 -11.20 -6.08
CA ILE A 75 3.01 -10.03 -5.74
C ILE A 75 4.12 -9.84 -6.77
N GLY A 76 4.85 -10.91 -7.11
CA GLY A 76 5.90 -10.89 -8.12
C GLY A 76 5.40 -10.37 -9.46
N GLN A 77 4.19 -10.74 -9.89
CA GLN A 77 3.60 -10.23 -11.15
C GLN A 77 3.26 -8.74 -11.07
N ILE A 78 2.76 -8.24 -9.93
CA ILE A 78 2.54 -6.80 -9.72
C ILE A 78 3.86 -6.04 -9.77
N LEU A 79 4.90 -6.54 -9.08
CA LEU A 79 6.20 -5.88 -8.98
C LEU A 79 6.99 -5.86 -10.30
N LYS A 80 6.68 -6.73 -11.27
CA LYS A 80 7.40 -6.78 -12.56
C LYS A 80 7.44 -5.44 -13.29
N SER A 81 6.38 -4.64 -13.20
CA SER A 81 6.31 -3.33 -13.85
C SER A 81 7.12 -2.25 -13.13
N PHE A 82 7.63 -2.50 -11.92
CA PHE A 82 8.21 -1.46 -11.07
C PHE A 82 9.68 -1.69 -10.76
N ASP A 83 10.45 -0.60 -10.69
CA ASP A 83 11.89 -0.63 -10.54
C ASP A 83 12.29 -0.88 -9.08
N THR A 84 12.44 -2.15 -8.74
CA THR A 84 12.92 -2.62 -7.43
C THR A 84 14.43 -2.41 -7.21
N GLN A 85 15.18 -2.02 -8.26
CA GLN A 85 16.63 -1.77 -8.16
C GLN A 85 16.94 -0.30 -7.84
N ARG A 86 16.02 0.61 -8.18
CA ARG A 86 16.14 2.02 -7.83
C ARG A 86 16.01 2.20 -6.32
N ARG A 87 16.79 3.15 -5.76
CA ARG A 87 16.69 3.53 -4.36
C ARG A 87 15.27 4.04 -4.05
N PRO A 88 14.51 3.38 -3.15
CA PRO A 88 13.14 3.78 -2.83
C PRO A 88 13.12 5.02 -1.93
N ALA A 89 12.02 5.77 -1.99
CA ALA A 89 11.65 6.66 -0.90
C ALA A 89 11.13 5.81 0.27
N CYS A 90 11.44 6.18 1.52
CA CYS A 90 11.09 5.40 2.70
C CYS A 90 10.38 6.25 3.74
N TRP A 91 9.35 5.68 4.37
CA TRP A 91 8.62 6.33 5.45
C TRP A 91 8.02 5.27 6.39
N VAL A 92 7.50 5.73 7.53
CA VAL A 92 6.87 4.87 8.52
C VAL A 92 5.41 5.26 8.64
N LEU A 93 4.53 4.27 8.58
CA LEU A 93 3.14 4.38 8.98
C LEU A 93 3.01 3.79 10.39
N GLY A 94 2.67 4.64 11.36
CA GLY A 94 2.47 4.25 12.76
C GLY A 94 1.02 4.40 13.20
N SER A 95 0.64 3.66 14.25
CA SER A 95 -0.72 3.68 14.81
C SER A 95 -0.98 4.81 15.82
N ASN A 96 -0.13 5.83 15.87
CA ASN A 96 -0.23 6.91 16.86
C ASN A 96 -1.36 7.90 16.56
N TYR A 97 -2.02 7.76 15.42
CA TYR A 97 -3.02 8.68 14.89
C TYR A 97 -4.30 7.91 14.53
N PRO A 98 -5.06 7.42 15.52
CA PRO A 98 -6.30 6.69 15.24
C PRO A 98 -7.26 7.56 14.44
N LYS A 99 -7.92 6.96 13.44
CA LYS A 99 -8.81 7.64 12.47
C LYS A 99 -8.15 8.65 11.53
N HIS A 100 -6.83 8.81 11.58
CA HIS A 100 -6.10 9.51 10.53
C HIS A 100 -5.77 8.56 9.40
N HIS A 101 -6.02 9.02 8.18
CA HIS A 101 -5.81 8.25 6.97
C HIS A 101 -4.84 9.00 6.09
N PHE A 102 -3.88 8.27 5.56
CA PHE A 102 -2.80 8.82 4.77
C PHE A 102 -2.83 8.27 3.36
N ALA A 103 -2.38 9.07 2.42
CA ALA A 103 -2.02 8.64 1.08
C ALA A 103 -0.60 9.15 0.81
N SER A 104 0.21 8.41 0.06
CA SER A 104 1.57 8.86 -0.29
C SER A 104 1.55 10.19 -1.06
N THR A 105 0.48 10.44 -1.81
CA THR A 105 0.18 11.72 -2.45
C THR A 105 -1.33 11.89 -2.56
N ILE A 106 -1.79 13.13 -2.60
CA ILE A 106 -3.14 13.47 -3.02
C ILE A 106 -3.14 14.15 -4.39
N SER A 107 -1.97 14.41 -5.00
CA SER A 107 -1.85 15.09 -6.29
C SER A 107 -2.37 14.22 -7.43
N GLU A 108 -3.17 14.79 -8.33
CA GLU A 108 -3.66 14.15 -9.56
C GLU A 108 -2.65 14.25 -10.73
N ASP A 109 -1.36 14.48 -10.44
CA ASP A 109 -0.31 14.44 -11.47
C ASP A 109 -0.12 13.00 -11.97
N GLU A 110 -0.08 12.84 -13.29
CA GLU A 110 0.21 11.57 -13.97
C GLU A 110 1.50 10.93 -13.44
N ASP A 111 2.52 11.74 -13.11
CA ASP A 111 3.78 11.26 -12.53
C ASP A 111 3.57 10.47 -11.24
N GLU A 112 2.52 10.77 -10.46
CA GLU A 112 2.20 10.03 -9.24
C GLU A 112 1.56 8.67 -9.53
N ASP A 113 0.81 8.54 -10.62
CA ASP A 113 0.16 7.28 -11.01
C ASP A 113 1.18 6.24 -11.55
N HIS A 114 2.39 6.69 -11.91
CA HIS A 114 3.53 5.84 -12.30
C HIS A 114 4.42 5.43 -11.12
N ARG A 115 3.86 5.41 -9.91
CA ARG A 115 4.52 4.96 -8.69
C ARG A 115 3.61 3.98 -7.95
N MET A 116 4.20 3.23 -7.03
CA MET A 116 3.48 2.46 -6.03
C MET A 116 4.10 2.68 -4.65
N ALA A 117 3.34 2.38 -3.61
CA ALA A 117 3.86 2.23 -2.26
C ALA A 117 3.74 0.77 -1.81
N VAL A 118 4.83 0.22 -1.30
CA VAL A 118 4.88 -1.12 -0.71
C VAL A 118 5.11 -0.99 0.79
N TYR A 119 4.14 -1.44 1.58
CA TYR A 119 4.19 -1.43 3.03
C TYR A 119 4.54 -2.82 3.56
N MET A 120 5.64 -2.91 4.33
CA MET A 120 5.98 -4.09 5.11
C MET A 120 5.41 -3.93 6.51
N CYS A 121 4.42 -4.75 6.84
CA CYS A 121 3.64 -4.66 8.07
C CYS A 121 4.25 -5.54 9.17
N SER A 122 4.39 -4.98 10.36
CA SER A 122 4.79 -5.71 11.55
C SER A 122 3.76 -6.75 11.97
N THR A 123 4.19 -7.73 12.76
CA THR A 123 3.31 -8.68 13.44
C THR A 123 2.26 -7.95 14.28
N GLY A 124 1.00 -8.36 14.14
CA GLY A 124 -0.15 -7.78 14.84
C GLY A 124 -0.62 -6.43 14.28
N SER A 125 -0.20 -6.06 13.07
CA SER A 125 -0.67 -4.83 12.41
C SER A 125 -2.16 -4.91 12.08
N GLU A 126 -2.89 -3.85 12.42
CA GLU A 126 -4.31 -3.66 12.10
C GLU A 126 -4.44 -2.37 11.30
N LEU A 127 -4.85 -2.49 10.04
CA LEU A 127 -4.92 -1.42 9.06
C LEU A 127 -6.37 -1.20 8.62
N GLU A 128 -6.67 0.02 8.23
CA GLU A 128 -7.97 0.43 7.69
C GLU A 128 -7.78 0.85 6.24
N ILE A 129 -8.59 0.31 5.33
CA ILE A 129 -8.53 0.65 3.91
C ILE A 129 -9.89 1.06 3.37
N PHE A 130 -9.85 1.92 2.36
CA PHE A 130 -11.03 2.39 1.62
C PHE A 130 -10.86 1.97 0.18
N CYS A 131 -11.50 0.87 -0.20
CA CYS A 131 -11.40 0.33 -1.55
C CYS A 131 -11.75 1.39 -2.59
N ARG A 132 -10.97 1.46 -3.67
CA ARG A 132 -11.12 2.46 -4.75
C ARG A 132 -10.92 3.92 -4.32
N SER A 133 -10.34 4.17 -3.13
CA SER A 133 -10.03 5.54 -2.67
C SER A 133 -9.04 6.27 -3.56
N HIS A 134 -8.22 5.57 -4.34
CA HIS A 134 -7.28 6.16 -5.29
C HIS A 134 -7.93 6.89 -6.47
N TYR A 135 -9.22 6.64 -6.75
CA TYR A 135 -9.99 7.39 -7.75
C TYR A 135 -10.63 8.66 -7.20
N LEU A 136 -10.56 8.88 -5.89
CA LEU A 136 -11.16 10.08 -5.30
C LEU A 136 -10.35 11.32 -5.69
N PRO A 137 -11.02 12.46 -5.93
CA PRO A 137 -10.33 13.70 -6.18
C PRO A 137 -9.53 14.14 -4.96
N SER A 138 -8.46 14.89 -5.20
CA SER A 138 -7.60 15.46 -4.15
C SER A 138 -8.44 16.22 -3.11
N ALA A 139 -8.50 15.74 -1.87
CA ALA A 139 -9.09 16.48 -0.77
C ALA A 139 -8.33 16.18 0.53
N GLY A 140 -7.88 17.24 1.19
CA GLY A 140 -7.13 17.13 2.44
C GLY A 140 -5.89 18.01 2.48
N VAL A 141 -5.08 17.79 3.51
CA VAL A 141 -3.73 18.36 3.67
C VAL A 141 -2.78 17.43 2.92
N PRO A 142 -1.63 17.90 2.38
CA PRO A 142 -0.66 16.99 1.76
C PRO A 142 -0.41 15.74 2.60
N ALA A 143 -0.61 14.57 1.99
CA ALA A 143 -0.52 13.23 2.55
C ALA A 143 -1.59 12.79 3.57
N GLU A 144 -2.56 13.63 3.97
CA GLU A 144 -3.66 13.26 4.86
C GLU A 144 -5.02 13.38 4.17
N VAL A 145 -5.81 12.30 4.23
CA VAL A 145 -7.18 12.22 3.68
C VAL A 145 -8.19 12.19 4.82
N PRO A 146 -9.04 13.23 5.00
CA PRO A 146 -9.93 13.29 6.16
C PRO A 146 -10.94 12.13 6.21
N TYR A 147 -11.09 11.52 7.38
CA TYR A 147 -12.07 10.44 7.59
C TYR A 147 -13.51 10.79 7.19
N PRO A 148 -14.06 11.98 7.54
CA PRO A 148 -15.41 12.36 7.11
C PRO A 148 -15.53 12.52 5.59
N PHE A 149 -14.44 12.88 4.92
CA PHE A 149 -14.44 12.94 3.45
C PHE A 149 -14.62 11.53 2.87
N LEU A 150 -13.91 10.53 3.38
CA LEU A 150 -14.03 9.14 2.94
C LEU A 150 -15.42 8.54 3.24
N THR A 151 -15.91 8.71 4.46
CA THR A 151 -17.10 8.00 4.95
C THR A 151 -18.42 8.75 4.77
N VAL A 152 -18.44 10.07 4.99
CA VAL A 152 -19.67 10.87 4.94
C VAL A 152 -19.90 11.44 3.54
N ILE A 153 -18.86 12.01 2.94
CA ILE A 153 -18.97 12.66 1.61
C ILE A 153 -18.90 11.61 0.50
N LYS A 154 -17.89 10.75 0.50
CA LYS A 154 -17.68 9.74 -0.53
C LYS A 154 -18.41 8.42 -0.26
N LYS A 155 -18.93 8.23 0.96
CA LYS A 155 -19.70 7.05 1.36
C LYS A 155 -18.95 5.74 1.09
N LEU A 156 -17.63 5.77 1.18
CA LEU A 156 -16.81 4.57 1.08
C LEU A 156 -16.95 3.75 2.35
N LYS A 157 -16.99 2.44 2.18
CA LYS A 157 -16.99 1.49 3.28
C LYS A 157 -15.56 1.21 3.71
N GLU A 158 -15.30 1.42 4.99
CA GLU A 158 -14.06 1.00 5.63
C GLU A 158 -13.95 -0.52 5.65
N THR A 159 -12.76 -1.03 5.34
CA THR A 159 -12.44 -2.45 5.39
C THR A 159 -11.23 -2.65 6.30
N GLU A 160 -11.39 -3.50 7.30
CA GLU A 160 -10.31 -3.88 8.21
C GLU A 160 -9.38 -4.91 7.55
N VAL A 161 -8.08 -4.66 7.65
CA VAL A 161 -7.03 -5.60 7.30
C VAL A 161 -6.21 -5.94 8.54
N TRP A 162 -6.03 -7.23 8.81
CA TRP A 162 -5.32 -7.72 9.97
C TRP A 162 -4.17 -8.63 9.55
N MET A 163 -2.95 -8.20 9.85
CA MET A 163 -1.71 -8.93 9.62
C MET A 163 -1.22 -9.47 10.96
N GLN A 164 -1.78 -10.60 11.39
CA GLN A 164 -1.44 -11.21 12.66
C GLN A 164 0.05 -11.57 12.71
N GLU A 165 0.58 -12.19 11.67
CA GLU A 165 1.99 -12.61 11.62
C GLU A 165 2.91 -11.58 10.98
N GLY A 166 2.36 -10.48 10.47
CA GLY A 166 3.03 -9.53 9.58
C GLY A 166 2.64 -9.79 8.13
N GLY A 167 3.16 -9.00 7.21
CA GLY A 167 2.80 -9.16 5.81
C GLY A 167 3.13 -7.96 4.95
N VAL A 168 2.56 -7.93 3.76
CA VAL A 168 2.77 -6.86 2.79
C VAL A 168 1.45 -6.27 2.33
N MET A 169 1.46 -4.96 2.09
CA MET A 169 0.39 -4.24 1.43
C MET A 169 0.98 -3.34 0.35
N ILE A 170 0.61 -3.57 -0.91
CA ILE A 170 0.94 -2.77 -2.07
C ILE A 170 -0.24 -1.86 -2.35
N VAL A 171 -0.02 -0.56 -2.44
CA VAL A 171 -1.07 0.41 -2.74
C VAL A 171 -0.67 1.38 -3.84
N HIS A 172 -1.68 1.85 -4.54
CA HIS A 172 -1.57 3.03 -5.38
C HIS A 172 -1.21 4.25 -4.51
N PRO A 173 -0.38 5.21 -4.97
CA PRO A 173 0.10 6.33 -4.16
C PRO A 173 -1.01 7.22 -3.60
N ARG A 174 -2.13 7.32 -4.31
CA ARG A 174 -3.34 8.05 -3.89
C ARG A 174 -4.31 7.25 -3.02
N PHE A 175 -4.00 5.99 -2.72
CA PHE A 175 -4.88 5.14 -1.93
C PHE A 175 -4.82 5.51 -0.45
N ALA A 176 -5.97 5.67 0.18
CA ALA A 176 -6.09 6.03 1.59
C ALA A 176 -5.94 4.81 2.50
N ILE A 177 -4.99 4.89 3.44
CA ILE A 177 -4.71 3.86 4.45
C ILE A 177 -4.65 4.46 5.85
N GLY A 178 -5.26 3.78 6.82
CA GLY A 178 -5.14 4.05 8.24
C GLY A 178 -4.40 2.91 8.96
N SER A 179 -3.85 3.19 10.13
CA SER A 179 -3.27 2.17 11.01
C SER A 179 -3.82 2.34 12.43
N ASN A 180 -4.53 1.31 12.90
CA ASN A 180 -5.05 1.24 14.27
C ASN A 180 -4.04 0.60 15.22
N LYS A 181 -3.20 -0.29 14.71
CA LYS A 181 -2.21 -1.01 15.52
C LYS A 181 -0.98 -1.40 14.71
N GLY A 182 0.14 -1.42 15.41
CA GLY A 182 1.42 -1.85 14.85
C GLY A 182 2.05 -0.78 13.98
N ARG A 183 3.04 -1.21 13.20
CA ARG A 183 3.88 -0.35 12.37
C ARG A 183 3.97 -0.94 10.97
N ALA A 184 4.04 -0.07 9.97
CA ALA A 184 4.42 -0.48 8.63
C ALA A 184 5.55 0.41 8.08
N ILE A 185 6.47 -0.20 7.36
CA ILE A 185 7.56 0.48 6.66
C ILE A 185 7.13 0.62 5.19
N GLY A 186 6.95 1.85 4.73
CA GLY A 186 6.57 2.15 3.36
C GLY A 186 7.79 2.36 2.46
N TYR A 187 7.78 1.75 1.28
CA TYR A 187 8.76 1.90 0.21
C TYR A 187 8.08 2.40 -1.06
N GLY A 188 8.48 3.56 -1.56
CA GLY A 188 7.99 4.11 -2.82
C GLY A 188 8.82 3.62 -4.00
N LEU A 189 8.18 2.92 -4.95
CA LEU A 189 8.82 2.37 -6.14
C LEU A 189 8.22 2.99 -7.41
N PRO A 190 9.03 3.49 -8.36
CA PRO A 190 8.52 3.97 -9.64
C PRO A 190 8.35 2.83 -10.65
N GLU A 191 7.52 3.06 -11.65
CA GLU A 191 7.42 2.17 -12.81
C GLU A 191 8.74 2.13 -13.60
N LYS A 192 9.10 0.96 -14.13
CA LYS A 192 10.33 0.76 -14.90
C LYS A 192 10.31 1.59 -16.18
N GLY A 193 11.39 2.32 -16.42
CA GLY A 193 11.56 3.10 -17.65
C GLY A 193 10.70 4.36 -17.73
N TYR A 194 9.88 4.66 -16.72
CA TYR A 194 9.12 5.90 -16.69
C TYR A 194 10.04 7.11 -16.47
N GLN A 195 9.85 8.14 -17.30
CA GLN A 195 10.60 9.38 -17.22
C GLN A 195 9.74 10.44 -16.55
N PHE A 196 10.00 10.67 -15.26
CA PHE A 196 9.33 11.72 -14.50
C PHE A 196 9.65 13.10 -15.05
N LYS A 197 8.65 13.99 -15.02
CA LYS A 197 8.82 15.38 -15.37
C LYS A 197 9.90 15.99 -14.46
N PRO A 198 10.75 16.89 -14.99
CA PRO A 198 11.72 17.60 -14.18
C PRO A 198 10.99 18.35 -13.05
N ILE A 199 11.42 18.14 -11.80
CA ILE A 199 10.88 18.87 -10.66
C ILE A 199 11.20 20.35 -10.88
N GLN A 200 10.20 21.15 -11.26
CA GLN A 200 10.32 22.60 -11.23
C GLN A 200 10.36 23.04 -9.77
N ARG A 201 11.57 23.15 -9.20
CA ARG A 201 11.74 23.85 -7.94
C ARG A 201 11.40 25.32 -8.19
N LYS A 202 10.18 25.74 -7.81
CA LYS A 202 9.89 27.15 -7.64
C LYS A 202 10.88 27.68 -6.59
N GLN A 203 11.73 28.63 -7.01
CA GLN A 203 12.60 29.41 -6.13
C GLN A 203 11.76 30.33 -5.24
#